data_AF-A0AAW5N0K8-F1
#
_entry.id   AF-A0AAW5N0K8-F1
#
_cell.length_a   1.000
_cell.length_b   1.000
_cell.length_c   1.000
_cell.angle_alpha   90.00
_cell.angle_beta   90.00
_cell.angle_gamma   90.00
#
_symmetry.space_group_name_H-M   'P 1'
#
loop_
_entity.id
_entity.type
_entity.pdbx_description
1 polymer ?
#
loop_
_entity_poly.entity_id
_entity_poly.type
_entity_poly.pdbx_seq_one_letter_code
_entity_poly.pdbx_strand_id
1 'polypeptide(L)'
;MFDSVYETFISKDDNRVCLDIPKNDFLFSYEDITKDTAKDFVNNYFREKGREGIPNVTDVSIESDVIRLYIKIDYSESQKPMNVPDSLNMRG
;
A
#
# COMPACT_ATOMS: atom_id res chain seq x y z
N MET A 1 8.56 12.11 -3.29
CA MET A 1 9.20 11.20 -2.29
C MET A 1 9.01 9.73 -2.64
N PHE A 2 7.92 9.36 -3.31
CA PHE A 2 7.70 7.99 -3.81
C PHE A 2 7.76 7.93 -5.34
N ASP A 3 8.44 8.88 -5.97
CA ASP A 3 8.44 9.03 -7.43
C ASP A 3 9.31 7.97 -8.12
N SER A 4 10.26 7.37 -7.39
CA SER A 4 11.06 6.25 -7.89
C SER A 4 10.53 4.88 -7.46
N VAL A 5 9.37 4.83 -6.79
CA VAL A 5 8.71 3.56 -6.45
C VAL A 5 7.94 3.07 -7.65
N TYR A 6 8.36 1.92 -8.17
CA TYR A 6 7.68 1.26 -9.27
C TYR A 6 6.66 0.26 -8.73
N GLU A 7 5.49 0.26 -9.35
CA GLU A 7 4.40 -0.61 -8.94
C GLU A 7 4.10 -1.65 -10.00
N THR A 8 4.14 -2.92 -9.59
CA THR A 8 3.82 -4.06 -10.45
C THR A 8 2.62 -4.81 -9.88
N PHE A 9 1.54 -4.89 -10.67
CA PHE A 9 0.39 -5.72 -10.33
C PHE A 9 0.67 -7.17 -10.71
N ILE A 10 0.76 -8.05 -9.70
CA ILE A 10 1.10 -9.47 -9.91
C ILE A 10 -0.08 -10.21 -10.57
N SER A 11 -1.31 -9.82 -10.23
CA SER A 11 -2.52 -10.28 -10.89
C SER A 11 -3.64 -9.26 -10.70
N LYS A 12 -4.41 -8.98 -11.76
CA LYS A 12 -5.54 -8.03 -11.70
C LYS A 12 -6.65 -8.50 -10.75
N ASP A 13 -6.77 -9.80 -10.54
CA ASP A 13 -7.86 -10.41 -9.78
C ASP A 13 -7.48 -10.76 -8.32
N ASP A 14 -6.20 -10.71 -7.94
CA ASP A 14 -5.72 -11.25 -6.65
C ASP A 14 -5.44 -10.14 -5.61
N ASN A 15 -5.71 -8.88 -5.93
CA ASN A 15 -5.44 -7.72 -5.06
C ASN A 15 -3.98 -7.70 -4.54
N ARG A 16 -3.04 -8.19 -5.35
CA ARG A 16 -1.61 -8.26 -5.01
C ARG A 16 -0.82 -7.22 -5.78
N VAL A 17 -0.08 -6.43 -5.04
CA VAL A 17 0.80 -5.38 -5.55
C VAL A 17 2.22 -5.66 -5.11
N CYS A 18 3.16 -5.52 -6.03
CA CYS A 18 4.58 -5.47 -5.74
C CYS A 18 5.03 -4.01 -5.83
N LEU A 19 5.70 -3.51 -4.80
CA LEU A 19 6.41 -2.24 -4.86
C LEU A 19 7.89 -2.50 -4.98
N ASP A 20 8.48 -2.06 -6.09
CA ASP A 20 9.91 -2.11 -6.36
C ASP A 20 10.51 -0.75 -6.03
N ILE A 21 11.30 -0.72 -4.97
CA ILE A 21 11.83 0.51 -4.38
C ILE A 21 13.35 0.52 -4.55
N PRO A 22 13.92 1.48 -5.30
CA PRO A 22 15.36 1.63 -5.40
C PRO A 22 15.93 1.95 -4.02
N LYS A 23 17.01 1.28 -3.61
CA LYS A 23 17.67 1.55 -2.32
C LYS A 23 18.12 3.01 -2.19
N ASN A 24 18.46 3.65 -3.31
CA ASN A 24 18.85 5.07 -3.33
C ASN A 24 17.70 6.03 -2.99
N ASP A 25 16.45 5.63 -3.20
CA ASP A 25 15.25 6.42 -2.85
C ASP A 25 14.76 6.10 -1.43
N PHE A 26 15.29 5.03 -0.83
CA PHE A 26 15.19 4.76 0.60
C PHE A 26 16.07 5.79 1.34
N LEU A 27 15.57 7.02 1.49
CA LEU A 27 16.17 8.09 2.29
C LEU A 27 16.41 7.70 3.77
N PHE A 28 15.87 6.57 4.20
CA PHE A 28 16.08 6.01 5.53
C PHE A 28 17.06 4.84 5.44
N SER A 29 18.18 4.96 6.15
CA SER A 29 19.08 3.85 6.50
C SER A 29 18.34 2.82 7.37
N TYR A 30 17.43 2.05 6.77
CA TYR A 30 16.95 0.82 7.39
C TYR A 30 18.01 -0.24 7.13
N GLU A 31 19.09 -0.22 7.93
CA GLU A 31 20.08 -1.30 7.96
C GLU A 31 19.42 -2.67 8.20
N ASP A 32 18.20 -2.68 8.74
CA ASP A 32 17.31 -3.84 8.80
C ASP A 32 15.90 -3.48 8.31
N ILE A 33 15.58 -3.86 7.07
CA ILE A 33 14.19 -3.84 6.59
C ILE A 33 13.48 -5.02 7.24
N THR A 34 12.63 -4.70 8.21
CA THR A 34 11.77 -5.68 8.88
C THR A 34 10.35 -5.59 8.31
N LYS A 35 9.51 -6.60 8.60
CA LYS A 35 8.11 -6.58 8.19
C LYS A 35 7.35 -5.36 8.77
N ASP A 36 7.71 -4.93 9.98
CA ASP A 36 7.11 -3.76 10.62
C ASP A 36 7.48 -2.46 9.90
N THR A 37 8.76 -2.23 9.59
CA THR A 37 9.18 -1.02 8.89
C THR A 37 8.64 -0.97 7.46
N ALA A 38 8.56 -2.12 6.79
CA ALA A 38 7.89 -2.24 5.50
C ALA A 38 6.39 -1.91 5.59
N LYS A 39 5.71 -2.30 6.67
CA LYS A 39 4.29 -2.00 6.88
C LYS A 39 4.04 -0.49 7.02
N ASP A 40 4.85 0.21 7.80
CA ASP A 40 4.75 1.67 7.93
C ASP A 40 5.01 2.39 6.61
N PHE A 41 6.03 1.96 5.86
CA PHE A 41 6.31 2.50 4.53
C PHE A 41 5.11 2.35 3.59
N VAL A 42 4.54 1.14 3.53
CA VAL A 42 3.42 0.83 2.65
C VAL A 42 2.16 1.58 3.05
N ASN A 43 1.87 1.71 4.35
CA ASN A 43 0.75 2.51 4.84
C ASN A 43 0.88 3.98 4.43
N ASN A 44 2.08 4.55 4.57
CA ASN A 44 2.34 5.93 4.15
C ASN A 44 2.23 6.08 2.63
N TYR A 45 2.77 5.15 1.85
CA TYR A 45 2.65 5.14 0.39
C TYR A 45 1.18 5.12 -0.06
N PHE A 46 0.36 4.25 0.52
CA PHE A 46 -1.07 4.16 0.19
C PHE A 46 -1.83 5.43 0.56
N ARG A 47 -1.53 6.01 1.73
CA ARG A 47 -2.12 7.26 2.19
C ARG A 47 -1.76 8.44 1.27
N GLU A 48 -0.50 8.57 0.89
CA GLU A 48 0.01 9.65 0.04
C GLU A 48 -0.51 9.54 -1.40
N LYS A 49 -0.69 8.31 -1.91
CA LYS A 49 -1.28 8.05 -3.23
C LYS A 49 -2.82 8.08 -3.22
N GLY A 50 -3.47 8.27 -2.06
CA GLY A 50 -4.92 8.31 -1.92
C GLY A 50 -5.60 6.99 -2.30
N ARG A 51 -4.98 5.85 -1.99
CA ARG A 51 -5.50 4.54 -2.35
C ARG A 51 -6.50 4.00 -1.36
N GLU A 52 -7.51 3.32 -1.90
CA GLU A 52 -8.48 2.57 -1.13
C GLU A 52 -7.97 1.16 -0.80
N GLY A 53 -8.43 0.61 0.33
CA GLY A 53 -8.04 -0.70 0.83
C GLY A 53 -6.93 -0.66 1.89
N ILE A 54 -6.88 -1.70 2.72
CA ILE A 54 -5.89 -1.85 3.80
C ILE A 54 -4.72 -2.66 3.23
N PRO A 55 -3.53 -2.06 3.05
CA PRO A 55 -2.40 -2.80 2.54
C PRO A 55 -1.79 -3.67 3.64
N ASN A 56 -1.55 -4.94 3.31
CA ASN A 56 -0.89 -5.90 4.18
C ASN A 56 0.39 -6.42 3.52
N VAL A 57 1.54 -6.14 4.13
CA VAL A 57 2.83 -6.67 3.65
C VAL A 57 2.88 -8.17 3.95
N THR A 58 2.93 -8.95 2.88
CA THR A 58 3.00 -10.42 2.94
C THR A 58 4.44 -10.91 2.96
N ASP A 59 5.29 -10.29 2.14
CA ASP A 59 6.69 -10.68 1.97
C ASP A 59 7.57 -9.48 1.62
N VAL A 60 8.87 -9.61 1.87
CA VAL A 60 9.89 -8.59 1.65
C VAL A 60 11.11 -9.27 1.06
N SER A 61 11.53 -8.83 -0.12
CA SER A 61 12.72 -9.32 -0.78
C SER A 61 13.71 -8.18 -0.98
N ILE A 62 14.97 -8.42 -0.62
CA ILE A 62 16.03 -7.43 -0.73
C ILE A 62 17.02 -7.95 -1.77
N GLU A 63 17.05 -7.33 -2.94
CA GLU A 63 18.08 -7.55 -3.96
C GLU A 63 19.16 -6.48 -3.85
N SER A 64 20.24 -6.61 -4.64
CA SER A 64 21.43 -5.75 -4.55
C SER A 64 21.09 -4.25 -4.53
N ASP A 65 20.20 -3.80 -5.42
CA ASP A 65 19.87 -2.37 -5.59
C ASP A 65 18.40 -2.02 -5.37
N VAL A 66 17.53 -3.03 -5.21
CA VAL A 66 16.08 -2.88 -5.17
C VAL A 66 15.50 -3.66 -4.01
N ILE A 67 14.56 -3.05 -3.30
CA ILE A 67 13.75 -3.67 -2.26
C ILE A 67 12.38 -3.94 -2.88
N ARG A 68 11.91 -5.18 -2.85
CA ARG A 68 10.59 -5.56 -3.32
C ARG A 68 9.68 -5.86 -2.15
N LEU A 69 8.56 -5.13 -2.07
CA LEU A 69 7.53 -5.35 -1.06
C LEU A 69 6.32 -6.01 -1.71
N TYR A 70 5.98 -7.21 -1.26
CA TYR A 70 4.81 -7.94 -1.72
C TYR A 70 3.63 -7.63 -0.81
N ILE A 71 2.61 -6.98 -1.36
CA ILE A 71 1.48 -6.42 -0.61
C ILE A 71 0.21 -7.09 -1.09
N LYS A 72 -0.61 -7.51 -0.15
CA LYS A 72 -2.00 -7.90 -0.39
C LYS A 72 -2.90 -6.77 0.10
N ILE A 73 -3.76 -6.26 -0.78
CA ILE A 73 -4.71 -5.22 -0.45
C ILE A 73 -6.01 -5.87 -0.01
N ASP A 74 -6.47 -5.51 1.18
CA ASP A 74 -7.76 -5.93 1.71
C ASP A 74 -8.80 -4.83 1.47
N TYR A 75 -9.77 -5.11 0.60
CA TYR A 75 -10.88 -4.19 0.28
C TYR A 75 -12.14 -4.46 1.10
N SER A 76 -12.10 -5.35 2.10
CA SER A 76 -13.29 -5.69 2.90
C SER A 76 -13.86 -4.48 3.64
N GLU A 77 -13.03 -3.50 4.03
CA GLU A 77 -13.50 -2.24 4.62
C GLU A 77 -13.93 -1.18 3.60
N SER A 78 -13.46 -1.26 2.34
CA SER A 78 -13.94 -0.41 1.24
C SER A 78 -15.36 -0.74 0.79
N GLN A 79 -15.91 -1.88 1.24
CA GLN A 79 -17.31 -2.25 1.07
C GLN A 79 -18.21 -1.88 2.25
N LYS A 80 -17.74 -1.08 3.22
CA LYS A 80 -18.71 -0.40 4.07
C LYS A 80 -19.44 0.60 3.17
N PRO A 81 -20.75 0.43 2.89
CA PRO A 81 -21.49 1.48 2.22
C PRO A 81 -21.27 2.72 3.08
N MET A 82 -20.78 3.77 2.43
CA MET A 82 -20.75 5.10 3.03
C MET A 82 -22.17 5.30 3.56
N ASN A 83 -22.34 5.26 4.88
CA ASN A 83 -23.61 5.60 5.50
C ASN A 83 -23.81 7.06 5.13
N VAL A 84 -24.49 7.27 4.00
CA VAL A 84 -25.06 8.56 3.64
C VAL A 84 -25.86 8.96 4.86
N PRO A 85 -25.48 10.05 5.56
CA PRO A 85 -26.24 10.47 6.71
C PRO A 85 -27.69 10.68 6.25
N ASP A 86 -28.63 10.18 7.05
CA ASP A 86 -30.09 10.26 6.87
C ASP A 86 -30.65 11.70 6.73
N SER A 87 -29.79 12.71 6.57
CA SER A 87 -30.15 14.11 6.37
C SER A 87 -30.71 14.42 4.99
N LEU A 88 -30.68 13.48 4.03
CA LEU A 88 -31.29 13.63 2.70
C LEU A 88 -32.75 13.16 2.62
N ASN A 89 -33.32 12.61 3.68
CA ASN A 89 -34.68 12.06 3.68
C ASN A 89 -35.75 13.00 4.29
N MET A 90 -35.51 14.32 4.25
CA MET A 90 -36.57 15.32 4.49
C MET A 90 -36.94 16.03 3.19
N ARG A 91 -37.69 15.35 2.31
CA ARG A 91 -38.69 15.95 1.40
C ARG A 91 -39.36 14.86 0.58
N GLY A 92 -40.58 14.52 0.98
CA GLY A 92 -41.52 13.66 0.27
C GLY A 92 -42.81 13.59 1.04
#